data_AF-N0D7A5-F1
#
_entry.id   AF-N0D7A5-F1
#
_cell.length_a   1.000
_cell.length_b   1.000
_cell.length_c   1.000
_cell.angle_alpha   90.00
_cell.angle_beta   90.00
_cell.angle_gamma   90.00
#
_symmetry.space_group_name_H-M   'P 1'
#
loop_
_entity.id
_entity.type
_entity.pdbx_description
1 polymer ?
#
loop_
_entity_poly.entity_id
_entity_poly.type
_entity_poly.pdbx_seq_one_letter_code
_entity_poly.pdbx_strand_id
1 'polypeptide(L)'
;MGDEMMIALIGAGSALAGALIGGAAAVMGAARAARSAYFGPLDVARREGQREAYVALLKAADTYEAETASAVEHARLLLENSTRGSAHRPLRSGPDELAGYRDSISSAATHHPVTAAARQVELEGPTRVAEAAKAVRAAAQQLAVTLTGVERGFGHPDEGLGPVIPDQAHEQHEALRSAINAFASVAGKRLNTW
;
A
#
# COMPACT_ATOMS: atom_id res chain seq x y z
N MET A 1 -70.06 21.82 -54.48
CA MET A 1 -68.84 21.00 -54.72
C MET A 1 -67.71 21.68 -53.97
N GLY A 2 -67.32 21.17 -52.79
CA GLY A 2 -66.32 21.88 -52.00
C GLY A 2 -65.93 21.30 -50.63
N ASP A 3 -66.09 19.99 -50.37
CA ASP A 3 -65.78 19.42 -49.04
C ASP A 3 -64.85 18.20 -49.03
N GLU A 4 -64.15 17.88 -50.13
CA GLU A 4 -63.28 16.69 -50.18
C GLU A 4 -61.77 16.96 -50.10
N MET A 5 -61.33 18.21 -49.88
CA MET A 5 -59.91 18.56 -49.93
C MET A 5 -59.38 19.18 -48.63
N MET A 6 -59.81 18.68 -47.47
CA MET A 6 -59.37 19.21 -46.16
C MET A 6 -59.14 18.13 -45.07
N ILE A 7 -58.82 16.89 -45.45
CA ILE A 7 -58.45 15.82 -44.48
C ILE A 7 -57.03 15.27 -44.70
N ALA A 8 -56.34 15.63 -45.79
CA ALA A 8 -55.00 15.09 -46.05
C ALA A 8 -53.82 15.85 -45.39
N LEU A 9 -54.05 17.02 -44.78
CA LEU A 9 -52.96 17.88 -44.30
C LEU A 9 -52.75 17.85 -42.77
N ILE A 10 -53.66 17.25 -42.01
CA ILE A 10 -53.56 17.08 -40.55
C ILE A 10 -53.12 15.63 -40.24
N GLY A 11 -52.10 15.14 -40.95
CA GLY A 11 -51.54 13.81 -40.71
C GLY A 11 -50.02 13.76 -40.80
N ALA A 12 -49.41 14.71 -41.50
CA ALA A 12 -47.96 14.73 -41.71
C ALA A 12 -47.19 15.59 -40.70
N GLY A 13 -47.86 16.44 -39.92
CA GLY A 13 -47.20 17.41 -39.02
C GLY A 13 -46.71 16.86 -37.67
N SER A 14 -47.31 15.77 -37.17
CA SER A 14 -47.03 15.24 -35.82
C SER A 14 -45.96 14.15 -35.79
N ALA A 15 -45.61 13.53 -36.93
CA ALA A 15 -44.56 12.51 -36.98
C ALA A 15 -43.13 13.10 -36.92
N LEU A 16 -42.92 14.32 -37.41
CA LEU A 16 -41.58 14.92 -37.50
C LEU A 16 -41.04 15.39 -36.13
N ALA A 17 -41.92 15.84 -35.23
CA ALA A 17 -41.52 16.28 -33.89
C ALA A 17 -41.20 15.11 -32.94
N GLY A 18 -41.90 13.98 -33.07
CA GLY A 18 -41.62 12.77 -32.29
C GLY A 18 -40.32 12.07 -32.69
N ALA A 19 -39.98 12.07 -33.99
CA ALA A 19 -38.77 11.46 -34.52
C ALA A 19 -37.47 12.19 -34.12
N LEU A 20 -37.51 13.53 -33.99
CA LEU A 20 -36.35 14.32 -33.57
C LEU A 20 -36.04 14.15 -32.06
N ILE A 21 -37.06 14.05 -31.21
CA ILE A 21 -36.89 13.83 -29.77
C ILE A 21 -36.47 12.37 -29.48
N GLY A 22 -37.06 11.40 -30.19
CA GLY A 22 -36.66 9.99 -30.12
C GLY A 22 -35.24 9.74 -30.65
N GLY A 23 -34.82 10.43 -31.70
CA GLY A 23 -33.48 10.34 -32.28
C GLY A 23 -32.37 10.84 -31.33
N ALA A 24 -32.59 11.96 -30.63
CA ALA A 24 -31.61 12.47 -29.66
C ALA A 24 -31.46 11.56 -28.43
N ALA A 25 -32.55 11.00 -27.92
CA ALA A 25 -32.52 10.03 -26.82
C ALA A 25 -31.87 8.70 -27.24
N ALA A 26 -32.12 8.22 -28.46
CA ALA A 26 -31.49 7.03 -29.02
C ALA A 26 -29.99 7.25 -29.27
N VAL A 27 -29.57 8.41 -29.76
CA VAL A 27 -28.15 8.76 -29.94
C VAL A 27 -27.45 8.95 -28.60
N MET A 28 -28.09 9.57 -27.60
CA MET A 28 -27.52 9.64 -26.24
C MET A 28 -27.47 8.27 -25.56
N GLY A 29 -28.50 7.44 -25.73
CA GLY A 29 -28.54 6.07 -25.23
C GLY A 29 -27.49 5.19 -25.88
N ALA A 30 -27.32 5.29 -27.21
CA ALA A 30 -26.29 4.59 -27.97
C ALA A 30 -24.88 5.11 -27.67
N ALA A 31 -24.69 6.43 -27.50
CA ALA A 31 -23.41 7.01 -27.09
C ALA A 31 -23.06 6.62 -25.64
N ARG A 32 -24.04 6.54 -24.74
CA ARG A 32 -23.85 6.07 -23.36
C ARG A 32 -23.60 4.57 -23.31
N ALA A 33 -24.27 3.78 -24.15
CA ALA A 33 -24.06 2.34 -24.28
C ALA A 33 -22.71 2.01 -24.95
N ALA A 34 -22.31 2.77 -25.97
CA ALA A 34 -21.00 2.65 -26.60
C ALA A 34 -19.88 3.11 -25.67
N ARG A 35 -20.09 4.21 -24.93
CA ARG A 35 -19.18 4.61 -23.83
C ARG A 35 -19.14 3.56 -22.73
N SER A 36 -20.25 2.99 -22.29
CA SER A 36 -20.24 1.96 -21.25
C SER A 36 -19.62 0.65 -21.74
N ALA A 37 -19.79 0.28 -23.01
CA ALA A 37 -19.16 -0.89 -23.62
C ALA A 37 -17.64 -0.70 -23.81
N TYR A 38 -17.18 0.54 -24.00
CA TYR A 38 -15.76 0.86 -24.17
C TYR A 38 -15.04 1.14 -22.84
N PHE A 39 -15.70 1.85 -21.92
CA PHE A 39 -15.14 2.18 -20.59
C PHE A 39 -15.34 1.08 -19.56
N GLY A 40 -16.35 0.21 -19.72
CA GLY A 40 -16.57 -0.93 -18.83
C GLY A 40 -15.33 -1.84 -18.71
N PRO A 41 -14.73 -2.31 -19.83
CA PRO A 41 -13.51 -3.10 -19.79
C PRO A 41 -12.30 -2.35 -19.22
N LEU A 42 -12.16 -1.05 -19.49
CA LEU A 42 -11.09 -0.21 -18.94
C LEU A 42 -11.22 -0.03 -17.42
N ASP A 43 -12.44 0.15 -16.93
CA ASP A 43 -12.71 0.28 -15.49
C ASP A 43 -12.48 -1.05 -14.76
N VAL A 44 -12.81 -2.19 -15.39
CA VAL A 44 -12.50 -3.52 -14.83
C VAL A 44 -10.99 -3.75 -14.78
N ALA A 45 -10.28 -3.52 -15.88
CA ALA A 45 -8.82 -3.67 -15.93
C ALA A 45 -8.11 -2.74 -14.92
N ARG A 46 -8.59 -1.51 -14.76
CA ARG A 46 -8.07 -0.57 -13.75
C ARG A 46 -8.31 -1.05 -12.33
N ARG A 47 -9.49 -1.61 -12.03
CA ARG A 47 -9.81 -2.16 -10.70
C ARG A 47 -8.96 -3.39 -10.40
N GLU A 48 -8.70 -4.22 -11.40
CA GLU A 48 -7.87 -5.41 -11.26
C GLU A 48 -6.41 -5.02 -11.00
N GLY A 49 -5.85 -4.09 -11.77
CA GLY A 49 -4.51 -3.54 -11.51
C GLY A 49 -4.39 -2.93 -10.10
N GLN A 50 -5.37 -2.13 -9.68
CA GLN A 50 -5.42 -1.59 -8.31
C GLN A 50 -5.43 -2.70 -7.24
N ARG A 51 -6.21 -3.77 -7.46
CA ARG A 51 -6.27 -4.90 -6.53
C ARG A 51 -4.94 -5.63 -6.47
N GLU A 52 -4.30 -5.87 -7.61
CA GLU A 52 -2.97 -6.49 -7.68
C GLU A 52 -1.92 -5.65 -6.95
N ALA A 53 -1.90 -4.33 -7.17
CA ALA A 53 -0.99 -3.43 -6.47
C ALA A 53 -1.21 -3.45 -4.94
N TYR A 54 -2.47 -3.51 -4.48
CA TYR A 54 -2.75 -3.58 -3.04
C TYR A 54 -2.30 -4.92 -2.43
N VAL A 55 -2.52 -6.03 -3.14
CA VAL A 55 -2.07 -7.36 -2.72
C VAL A 55 -0.54 -7.43 -2.69
N ALA A 56 0.13 -6.87 -3.69
CA ALA A 56 1.59 -6.82 -3.75
C ALA A 56 2.18 -6.05 -2.57
N LEU A 57 1.58 -4.90 -2.21
CA LEU A 57 2.01 -4.13 -1.03
C LEU A 57 1.80 -4.90 0.27
N LEU A 58 0.61 -5.51 0.47
CA LEU A 58 0.35 -6.30 1.68
C LEU A 58 1.34 -7.45 1.81
N LYS A 59 1.53 -8.22 0.74
CA LYS A 59 2.48 -9.34 0.74
C LYS A 59 3.90 -8.88 1.07
N ALA A 60 4.37 -7.79 0.45
CA ALA A 60 5.72 -7.27 0.71
C ALA A 60 5.86 -6.76 2.15
N ALA A 61 4.84 -6.07 2.67
CA ALA A 61 4.86 -5.49 4.00
C ALA A 61 4.74 -6.55 5.10
N ASP A 62 3.88 -7.56 4.94
CA ASP A 62 3.74 -8.68 5.88
C ASP A 62 5.02 -9.53 5.92
N THR A 63 5.65 -9.76 4.75
CA THR A 63 6.96 -10.45 4.70
C THR A 63 8.02 -9.67 5.46
N TYR A 64 8.09 -8.36 5.24
CA TYR A 64 9.06 -7.50 5.93
C TYR A 64 8.78 -7.39 7.44
N GLU A 65 7.51 -7.36 7.85
CA GLU A 65 7.11 -7.42 9.26
C GLU A 65 7.59 -8.72 9.90
N ALA A 66 7.35 -9.88 9.28
CA ALA A 66 7.81 -11.16 9.79
C ALA A 66 9.34 -11.26 9.91
N GLU A 67 10.08 -10.79 8.90
CA GLU A 67 11.55 -10.77 8.92
C GLU A 67 12.12 -9.86 10.02
N THR A 68 11.49 -8.70 10.23
CA THR A 68 11.96 -7.71 11.21
C THR A 68 11.60 -8.09 12.65
N ALA A 69 10.57 -8.89 12.88
CA ALA A 69 10.20 -9.35 14.22
C ALA A 69 11.36 -10.08 14.94
N SER A 70 12.04 -10.99 14.24
CA SER A 70 13.24 -11.65 14.78
C SER A 70 14.43 -10.70 14.96
N ALA A 71 14.62 -9.75 14.04
CA ALA A 71 15.72 -8.81 14.09
C ALA A 71 15.63 -7.84 15.28
N VAL A 72 14.42 -7.42 15.64
CA VAL A 72 14.18 -6.58 16.84
C VAL A 72 14.57 -7.32 18.11
N GLU A 73 14.23 -8.61 18.23
CA GLU A 73 14.63 -9.42 19.39
C GLU A 73 16.14 -9.64 19.43
N HIS A 74 16.77 -9.92 18.28
CA HIS A 74 18.22 -10.02 18.18
C HIS A 74 18.94 -8.72 18.57
N ALA A 75 18.39 -7.55 18.21
CA ALA A 75 18.92 -6.25 18.61
C ALA A 75 18.90 -6.07 20.13
N ARG A 76 17.81 -6.50 20.78
CA ARG A 76 17.70 -6.51 22.24
C ARG A 76 18.75 -7.42 22.88
N LEU A 77 18.91 -8.64 22.38
CA LEU A 77 19.89 -9.60 22.89
C LEU A 77 21.34 -9.13 22.74
N LEU A 78 21.66 -8.42 21.64
CA LEU A 78 22.96 -7.79 21.45
C LEU A 78 23.23 -6.72 22.52
N LEU A 79 22.25 -5.87 22.85
CA LEU A 79 22.40 -4.85 23.90
C LEU A 79 22.56 -5.47 25.29
N GLU A 80 21.77 -6.50 25.60
CA GLU A 80 21.91 -7.20 26.88
C GLU A 80 23.32 -7.80 27.05
N ASN A 81 23.88 -8.35 25.97
CA ASN A 81 25.24 -8.89 25.99
C ASN A 81 26.31 -7.78 26.10
N SER A 82 26.16 -6.65 25.41
CA SER A 82 27.12 -5.53 25.53
C SER A 82 27.13 -4.95 26.95
N THR A 83 25.95 -4.82 27.58
CA THR A 83 25.79 -4.33 28.95
C THR A 83 26.41 -5.30 29.97
N ARG A 84 26.32 -6.62 29.73
CA ARG A 84 26.97 -7.63 30.58
C ARG A 84 28.48 -7.62 30.43
N GLY A 85 28.97 -7.50 29.20
CA GLY A 85 30.41 -7.42 28.89
C GLY A 85 31.06 -6.21 29.58
N SER A 86 30.45 -5.03 29.49
CA SER A 86 30.95 -3.82 30.17
C SER A 86 30.94 -3.97 31.71
N ALA A 87 29.94 -4.67 32.25
CA ALA A 87 29.85 -5.00 33.67
C ALA A 87 30.76 -6.18 34.11
N HIS A 88 31.65 -6.68 33.24
CA HIS A 88 32.52 -7.84 33.50
C HIS A 88 31.76 -9.09 33.95
N ARG A 89 30.52 -9.23 33.49
CA ARG A 89 29.66 -10.39 33.75
C ARG A 89 29.76 -11.38 32.58
N PRO A 90 29.51 -12.67 32.84
CA PRO A 90 29.41 -13.65 31.76
C PRO A 90 28.37 -13.22 30.72
N LEU A 91 28.77 -13.28 29.45
CA LEU A 91 27.87 -13.10 28.31
C LEU A 91 26.78 -14.18 28.34
N ARG A 92 25.60 -13.83 27.83
CA ARG A 92 24.50 -14.80 27.64
C ARG A 92 24.70 -15.64 26.39
N SER A 93 25.30 -15.05 25.37
CA SER A 93 25.48 -15.67 24.05
C SER A 93 26.94 -15.78 23.67
N GLY A 94 27.26 -16.83 22.94
CA GLY A 94 28.59 -17.06 22.38
C GLY A 94 28.90 -16.11 21.21
N PRO A 95 30.18 -15.97 20.81
CA PRO A 95 30.57 -15.09 19.71
C PRO A 95 29.90 -15.43 18.38
N ASP A 96 29.70 -16.72 18.08
CA ASP A 96 29.04 -17.16 16.84
C ASP A 96 27.54 -16.81 16.82
N GLU A 97 26.85 -16.90 17.97
CA GLU A 97 25.45 -16.48 18.10
C GLU A 97 25.32 -14.96 17.92
N LEU A 98 26.23 -14.18 18.50
CA LEU A 98 26.25 -12.73 18.34
C LEU A 98 26.52 -12.32 16.89
N ALA A 99 27.33 -13.07 16.14
CA ALA A 99 27.51 -12.87 14.71
C ALA A 99 26.21 -13.16 13.95
N GLY A 100 25.53 -14.27 14.26
CA GLY A 100 24.23 -14.60 13.67
C GLY A 100 23.15 -13.54 13.94
N TYR A 101 23.13 -12.94 15.13
CA TYR A 101 22.23 -11.82 15.44
C TYR A 101 22.50 -10.60 14.56
N ARG A 102 23.77 -10.25 14.33
CA ARG A 102 24.16 -9.14 13.46
C ARG A 102 23.76 -9.39 12.02
N ASP A 103 24.02 -10.59 11.50
CA ASP A 103 23.64 -10.96 10.14
C ASP A 103 22.13 -10.88 9.92
N SER A 104 21.34 -11.34 10.91
CA SER A 104 19.88 -11.24 10.89
C SER A 104 19.39 -9.78 10.86
N ILE A 105 19.98 -8.90 11.67
CA ILE A 105 19.64 -7.47 11.71
C ILE A 105 20.01 -6.79 10.38
N SER A 106 21.18 -7.10 9.83
CA SER A 106 21.67 -6.55 8.56
C SER A 106 20.75 -6.95 7.41
N SER A 107 20.37 -8.23 7.33
CA SER A 107 19.42 -8.73 6.34
C SER A 107 18.07 -8.01 6.44
N ALA A 108 17.55 -7.85 7.66
CA ALA A 108 16.25 -7.23 7.91
C ALA A 108 16.21 -5.70 7.67
N ALA A 109 17.36 -5.03 7.49
CA ALA A 109 17.38 -3.60 7.13
C ALA A 109 16.94 -3.33 5.68
N THR A 110 16.73 -4.38 4.87
CA THR A 110 16.42 -4.27 3.43
C THR A 110 14.91 -4.09 3.16
N HIS A 111 14.44 -2.84 3.18
CA HIS A 111 13.03 -2.47 2.99
C HIS A 111 12.60 -2.18 1.53
N HIS A 112 13.46 -2.47 0.53
CA HIS A 112 13.22 -2.11 -0.88
C HIS A 112 11.94 -2.72 -1.49
N PRO A 113 11.57 -3.98 -1.24
CA PRO A 113 10.34 -4.57 -1.79
C PRO A 113 9.09 -3.81 -1.35
N VAL A 114 9.01 -3.41 -0.08
CA VAL A 114 7.91 -2.60 0.47
C VAL A 114 7.85 -1.24 -0.21
N THR A 115 9.01 -0.60 -0.40
CA THR A 115 9.10 0.71 -1.07
C THR A 115 8.62 0.66 -2.51
N ALA A 116 9.01 -0.38 -3.26
CA ALA A 116 8.59 -0.55 -4.65
C ALA A 116 7.08 -0.76 -4.77
N ALA A 117 6.52 -1.67 -3.95
CA ALA A 117 5.09 -1.94 -3.95
C ALA A 117 4.26 -0.72 -3.49
N ALA A 118 4.72 0.02 -2.48
CA ALA A 118 4.05 1.23 -2.01
C ALA A 118 3.99 2.32 -3.10
N ARG A 119 5.08 2.51 -3.86
CA ARG A 119 5.11 3.45 -4.99
C ARG A 119 4.11 3.07 -6.08
N GLN A 120 3.92 1.79 -6.35
CA GLN A 120 2.93 1.34 -7.32
C GLN A 120 1.50 1.68 -6.84
N VAL A 121 1.20 1.45 -5.57
CA VAL A 121 -0.09 1.84 -4.97
C VAL A 121 -0.30 3.36 -4.96
N GLU A 122 0.77 4.14 -4.74
CA GLU A 122 0.72 5.61 -4.81
C GLU A 122 0.33 6.13 -6.20
N LEU A 123 0.73 5.43 -7.26
CA LEU A 123 0.43 5.79 -8.65
C LEU A 123 -0.99 5.38 -9.07
N GLU A 124 -1.45 4.21 -8.64
CA GLU A 124 -2.69 3.61 -9.13
C GLU A 124 -3.89 3.86 -8.21
N GLY A 125 -3.63 4.10 -6.92
CA GLY A 125 -4.63 4.18 -5.87
C GLY A 125 -5.31 5.54 -5.75
N PRO A 126 -6.57 5.59 -5.25
CA PRO A 126 -7.19 6.84 -4.84
C PRO A 126 -6.44 7.43 -3.64
N THR A 127 -6.53 8.75 -3.46
CA THR A 127 -5.72 9.52 -2.50
C THR A 127 -5.63 8.88 -1.11
N ARG A 128 -6.75 8.42 -0.52
CA ARG A 128 -6.75 7.81 0.82
C ARG A 128 -5.93 6.50 0.89
N VAL A 129 -5.98 5.68 -0.16
CA VAL A 129 -5.21 4.44 -0.23
C VAL A 129 -3.73 4.73 -0.49
N ALA A 130 -3.44 5.72 -1.35
CA ALA A 130 -2.09 6.18 -1.60
C ALA A 130 -1.41 6.76 -0.34
N GLU A 131 -2.13 7.56 0.46
CA GLU A 131 -1.59 8.08 1.74
C GLU A 131 -1.33 6.95 2.75
N ALA A 132 -2.20 5.94 2.81
CA ALA A 132 -1.95 4.77 3.66
C ALA A 132 -0.72 3.97 3.18
N ALA A 133 -0.51 3.82 1.87
CA ALA A 133 0.68 3.18 1.32
C ALA A 133 1.97 3.97 1.62
N LYS A 134 1.92 5.31 1.55
CA LYS A 134 3.04 6.17 1.97
C LYS A 134 3.40 5.97 3.43
N ALA A 135 2.39 5.82 4.31
CA ALA A 135 2.62 5.56 5.72
C ALA A 135 3.32 4.21 5.95
N VAL A 136 2.92 3.15 5.25
CA VAL A 136 3.61 1.85 5.28
C VAL A 136 5.08 1.99 4.85
N ARG A 137 5.33 2.69 3.73
CA ARG A 137 6.70 2.95 3.26
C ARG A 137 7.53 3.71 4.29
N ALA A 138 6.97 4.78 4.88
CA ALA A 138 7.67 5.61 5.84
C ALA A 138 8.04 4.82 7.11
N ALA A 139 7.11 4.01 7.63
CA ALA A 139 7.37 3.15 8.78
C ALA A 139 8.44 2.08 8.48
N ALA A 140 8.39 1.45 7.30
CA ALA A 140 9.41 0.48 6.89
C ALA A 140 10.81 1.11 6.77
N GLN A 141 10.89 2.34 6.24
CA GLN A 141 12.12 3.13 6.16
C GLN A 141 12.66 3.50 7.53
N GLN A 142 11.81 3.96 8.45
CA GLN A 142 12.20 4.30 9.81
C GLN A 142 12.76 3.08 10.55
N LEU A 143 12.08 1.94 10.46
CA LEU A 143 12.56 0.69 11.05
C LEU A 143 13.92 0.27 10.45
N ALA A 144 14.09 0.34 9.14
CA ALA A 144 15.36 0.02 8.48
C ALA A 144 16.51 0.92 8.97
N VAL A 145 16.26 2.23 9.11
CA VAL A 145 17.24 3.18 9.65
C VAL A 145 17.61 2.83 11.08
N THR A 146 16.62 2.48 11.92
CA THR A 146 16.87 2.06 13.30
C THR A 146 17.70 0.78 13.35
N LEU A 147 17.36 -0.26 12.58
CA LEU A 147 18.13 -1.52 12.53
C LEU A 147 19.56 -1.31 12.02
N THR A 148 19.75 -0.44 11.03
CA THR A 148 21.10 -0.07 10.55
C THR A 148 21.89 0.68 11.64
N GLY A 149 21.21 1.52 12.43
CA GLY A 149 21.82 2.21 13.58
C GLY A 149 22.27 1.26 14.68
N VAL A 150 21.47 0.22 14.96
CA VAL A 150 21.82 -0.89 15.86
C VAL A 150 23.11 -1.56 15.38
N GLU A 151 23.15 -1.98 14.13
CA GLU A 151 24.31 -2.67 13.54
C GLU A 151 25.60 -1.84 13.67
N ARG A 152 25.56 -0.56 13.25
CA ARG A 152 26.75 0.31 13.22
C ARG A 152 27.40 0.46 14.57
N GLY A 153 26.63 0.76 15.62
CA GLY A 153 27.27 1.03 16.89
C GLY A 153 27.59 -0.21 17.73
N PHE A 154 27.20 -1.40 17.30
CA PHE A 154 27.86 -2.64 17.74
C PHE A 154 29.15 -2.94 16.95
N GLY A 155 29.24 -2.48 15.71
CA GLY A 155 30.47 -2.54 14.92
C GLY A 155 31.54 -1.57 15.41
N HIS A 156 31.17 -0.38 15.86
CA HIS A 156 32.07 0.72 16.24
C HIS A 156 31.70 1.29 17.62
N PRO A 157 32.04 0.60 18.73
CA PRO A 157 31.63 1.01 20.09
C PRO A 157 32.19 2.37 20.53
N ASP A 158 33.29 2.83 19.93
CA ASP A 158 33.92 4.12 20.23
C ASP A 158 33.18 5.32 19.62
N GLU A 159 32.23 5.10 18.68
CA GLU A 159 31.45 6.17 18.05
C GLU A 159 30.24 6.61 18.87
N GLY A 160 30.05 6.07 20.08
CA GLY A 160 29.09 6.57 21.06
C GLY A 160 27.63 6.39 20.64
N LEU A 161 27.09 5.19 20.82
CA LEU A 161 25.64 5.02 20.82
C LEU A 161 25.05 5.41 22.18
N GLY A 162 24.09 6.33 22.14
CA GLY A 162 23.17 6.54 23.26
C GLY A 162 22.34 5.28 23.52
N PRO A 163 22.03 4.96 24.80
CA PRO A 163 21.47 3.68 25.25
C PRO A 163 19.96 3.45 24.94
N VAL A 164 19.40 3.99 23.85
CA VAL A 164 17.92 4.09 23.63
C VAL A 164 17.38 3.20 22.48
N ILE A 165 18.21 2.37 21.85
CA ILE A 165 17.92 1.82 20.51
C ILE A 165 16.94 0.63 20.44
N PRO A 166 16.90 -0.35 21.37
CA PRO A 166 16.01 -1.50 21.22
C PRO A 166 14.53 -1.17 21.44
N ASP A 167 14.22 -0.33 22.42
CA ASP A 167 12.85 0.14 22.65
C ASP A 167 12.35 0.90 21.42
N GLN A 168 13.23 1.71 20.81
CA GLN A 168 12.93 2.39 19.56
C GLN A 168 12.69 1.41 18.40
N ALA A 169 13.49 0.34 18.27
CA ALA A 169 13.30 -0.67 17.22
C ALA A 169 11.94 -1.41 17.37
N HIS A 170 11.56 -1.72 18.60
CA HIS A 170 10.26 -2.32 18.90
C HIS A 170 9.10 -1.36 18.59
N GLU A 171 9.21 -0.09 19.01
CA GLU A 171 8.24 0.95 18.68
C GLU A 171 8.08 1.14 17.16
N GLN A 172 9.19 1.15 16.41
CA GLN A 172 9.12 1.27 14.94
C GLN A 172 8.52 0.04 14.27
N HIS A 173 8.75 -1.16 14.82
CA HIS A 173 8.11 -2.38 14.33
C HIS A 173 6.60 -2.38 14.58
N GLU A 174 6.15 -1.95 15.77
CA GLU A 174 4.71 -1.77 16.04
C GLU A 174 4.09 -0.66 15.19
N ALA A 175 4.83 0.41 14.90
CA ALA A 175 4.39 1.46 13.97
C ALA A 175 4.20 0.92 12.55
N LEU A 176 5.12 0.08 12.06
CA LEU A 176 4.99 -0.62 10.77
C LEU A 176 3.74 -1.50 10.76
N ARG A 177 3.56 -2.34 11.77
CA ARG A 177 2.39 -3.23 11.89
C ARG A 177 1.08 -2.44 11.92
N SER A 178 1.05 -1.34 12.67
CA SER A 178 -0.10 -0.43 12.69
C SER A 178 -0.41 0.17 11.31
N ALA A 179 0.63 0.61 10.58
CA ALA A 179 0.47 1.15 9.23
C ALA A 179 -0.05 0.10 8.23
N ILE A 180 0.43 -1.15 8.31
CA ILE A 180 -0.05 -2.27 7.49
C ILE A 180 -1.54 -2.53 7.75
N ASN A 181 -1.95 -2.61 9.01
CA ASN A 181 -3.34 -2.81 9.39
C ASN A 181 -4.25 -1.66 8.92
N ALA A 182 -3.76 -0.41 9.03
CA ALA A 182 -4.48 0.76 8.53
C ALA A 182 -4.64 0.70 7.00
N PHE A 183 -3.59 0.34 6.28
CA PHE A 183 -3.64 0.13 4.83
C PHE A 183 -4.64 -0.95 4.45
N ALA A 184 -4.57 -2.14 5.07
CA ALA A 184 -5.50 -3.25 4.83
C ALA A 184 -6.96 -2.83 5.06
N SER A 185 -7.24 -2.08 6.13
CA SER A 185 -8.58 -1.56 6.43
C SER A 185 -9.08 -0.58 5.37
N VAL A 186 -8.25 0.38 4.95
CA VAL A 186 -8.62 1.38 3.93
C VAL A 186 -8.79 0.74 2.56
N ALA A 187 -7.86 -0.13 2.15
CA ALA A 187 -7.93 -0.87 0.88
C ALA A 187 -9.12 -1.84 0.86
N GLY A 188 -9.37 -2.57 1.94
CA GLY A 188 -10.50 -3.48 2.07
C GLY A 188 -11.85 -2.78 1.99
N LYS A 189 -12.00 -1.64 2.69
CA LYS A 189 -13.20 -0.78 2.55
C LYS A 189 -13.38 -0.33 1.11
N ARG A 190 -12.29 0.05 0.43
CA ARG A 190 -12.37 0.46 -0.98
C ARG A 190 -12.84 -0.69 -1.87
N LEU A 191 -12.30 -1.89 -1.70
CA LEU A 191 -12.68 -3.08 -2.47
C LEU A 191 -14.13 -3.53 -2.22
N ASN A 192 -14.69 -3.25 -1.05
CA ASN A 192 -16.05 -3.64 -0.66
C ASN A 192 -17.12 -2.54 -0.89
N THR A 193 -16.72 -1.32 -1.25
CA THR A 193 -17.65 -0.19 -1.53
C THR A 193 -17.87 0.05 -3.02
N TRP A 194 -17.51 -0.93 -3.85
CA TRP A 194 -17.77 -0.92 -5.29
C TRP A 194 -19.15 -1.46 -5.64
#